data_AF-A0AAJ6EL41-F1
#
_entry.id   AF-A0AAJ6EL41-F1
#
_cell.length_a   1.000
_cell.length_b   1.000
_cell.length_c   1.000
_cell.angle_alpha   90.00
_cell.angle_beta   90.00
_cell.angle_gamma   90.00
#
_symmetry.space_group_name_H-M   'P 1'
#
loop_
_entity.id
_entity.type
_entity.pdbx_description
1 polymer ?
#
loop_
_entity_poly.entity_id
_entity_poly.type
_entity_poly.pdbx_seq_one_letter_code
_entity_poly.pdbx_strand_id
1 'polypeptide(L)'
;MARLSLTRLLIEREVQKIAPRLQSHVPLAAFADDIEHAVGDAVASARTDEDAVARIKEAIDARSHLIRTSTAVDPSLARQAFGERPSLYAQGRIVREYGEDAAKEIAADWQTQLGSLNPGKDPTAKPPAGNVKRERGRPADIRNNPWSKEWKGQERDRADAKAHALRVYGIKKCEQLSAEAGVHLLSGRPR
;
A
#
# COMPACT_ATOMS: atom_id res chain seq x y z
N MET A 1 -47.11 19.68 10.93
CA MET A 1 -45.76 19.89 10.36
C MET A 1 -44.63 19.66 11.39
N ALA A 2 -44.71 18.65 12.27
CA ALA A 2 -43.72 18.44 13.34
C ALA A 2 -42.87 17.15 13.22
N ARG A 3 -43.18 16.24 12.29
CA ARG A 3 -42.50 14.94 12.16
C ARG A 3 -41.06 15.02 11.62
N LEU A 4 -40.76 16.00 10.76
CA LEU A 4 -39.42 16.18 10.17
C LEU A 4 -38.33 16.47 11.22
N SER A 5 -38.70 16.97 12.39
CA SER A 5 -37.77 17.31 13.48
C SER A 5 -37.10 16.09 14.12
N LEU A 6 -37.86 15.02 14.38
CA LEU A 6 -37.35 13.86 15.12
C LEU A 6 -36.47 12.97 14.23
N THR A 7 -36.89 12.77 12.99
CA THR A 7 -36.14 12.00 11.99
C THR A 7 -34.80 12.66 11.70
N ARG A 8 -34.78 13.99 11.54
CA ARG A 8 -33.54 14.76 11.36
C ARG A 8 -32.60 14.64 12.55
N LEU A 9 -33.11 14.71 13.77
CA LEU A 9 -32.29 14.52 14.99
C LEU A 9 -31.70 13.10 15.10
N LEU A 10 -32.44 12.07 14.68
CA LEU A 10 -31.92 10.70 14.65
C LEU A 10 -30.84 10.53 13.58
N ILE A 11 -31.03 11.12 12.40
CA ILE A 11 -30.03 11.13 11.32
C ILE A 11 -28.78 11.87 11.78
N GLU A 12 -28.91 13.09 12.31
CA GLU A 12 -27.79 13.89 12.81
C GLU A 12 -27.01 13.13 13.91
N ARG A 13 -27.71 12.42 14.81
CA ARG A 13 -27.10 11.61 15.86
C ARG A 13 -26.32 10.40 15.30
N GLU A 14 -26.86 9.68 14.32
CA GLU A 14 -26.16 8.54 13.71
C GLU A 14 -25.00 9.02 12.83
N VAL A 15 -25.17 10.11 12.08
CA VAL A 15 -24.10 10.76 11.32
C VAL A 15 -22.97 11.21 12.26
N GLN A 16 -23.28 11.80 13.42
CA GLN A 16 -22.27 12.18 14.41
C GLN A 16 -21.51 11.00 15.02
N LYS A 17 -22.12 9.81 15.12
CA LYS A 17 -21.41 8.58 15.55
C LYS A 17 -20.43 8.08 14.49
N ILE A 18 -20.72 8.32 13.21
CA ILE A 18 -19.94 7.83 12.06
C ILE A 18 -18.92 8.87 11.58
N ALA A 19 -19.18 10.17 11.81
CA ALA A 19 -18.35 11.30 11.40
C ALA A 19 -16.85 11.20 11.79
N PRO A 20 -16.46 10.74 12.99
CA PRO A 20 -15.04 10.59 13.34
C PRO A 20 -14.33 9.47 12.56
N ARG A 21 -15.08 8.58 11.89
CA ARG A 21 -14.56 7.41 11.17
C ARG A 21 -14.33 7.67 9.68
N LEU A 22 -14.69 8.84 9.18
CA LEU A 22 -14.58 9.20 7.77
C LEU A 22 -13.25 9.93 7.49
N GLN A 23 -12.28 9.29 6.81
CA GLN A 23 -11.17 10.00 6.17
C GLN A 23 -10.82 9.54 4.73
N SER A 24 -10.95 10.52 3.83
CA SER A 24 -10.01 11.02 2.80
C SER A 24 -9.86 10.43 1.39
N HIS A 25 -10.54 9.34 0.99
CA HIS A 25 -10.43 8.86 -0.41
C HIS A 25 -11.68 9.01 -1.28
N VAL A 26 -12.81 9.42 -0.68
CA VAL A 26 -13.98 9.93 -1.39
C VAL A 26 -14.15 11.38 -0.95
N PRO A 27 -14.38 12.35 -1.85
CA PRO A 27 -14.71 13.71 -1.41
C PRO A 27 -15.89 13.61 -0.45
N LEU A 28 -15.69 14.04 0.80
CA LEU A 28 -16.66 13.91 1.90
C LEU A 28 -18.06 14.41 1.50
N ALA A 29 -18.11 15.38 0.60
CA ALA A 29 -19.33 15.89 -0.04
C ALA A 29 -20.10 14.81 -0.84
N ALA A 30 -19.43 14.04 -1.72
CA ALA A 30 -20.12 13.03 -2.53
C ALA A 30 -20.64 11.84 -1.71
N PHE A 31 -19.95 11.48 -0.63
CA PHE A 31 -20.43 10.47 0.32
C PHE A 31 -21.60 10.99 1.17
N ALA A 32 -21.51 12.24 1.64
CA ALA A 32 -22.60 12.87 2.35
C ALA A 32 -23.85 13.00 1.46
N ASP A 33 -23.69 13.39 0.20
CA ASP A 33 -24.79 13.50 -0.78
C ASP A 33 -25.44 12.12 -1.04
N ASP A 34 -24.66 11.05 -1.20
CA ASP A 34 -25.20 9.69 -1.43
C ASP A 34 -25.94 9.15 -0.20
N ILE A 35 -25.42 9.39 1.00
CA ILE A 35 -26.12 9.03 2.24
C ILE A 35 -27.37 9.89 2.44
N GLU A 36 -27.32 11.20 2.19
CA GLU A 36 -28.49 12.07 2.28
C GLU A 36 -29.58 11.66 1.29
N HIS A 37 -29.22 11.28 0.06
CA HIS A 37 -30.18 10.78 -0.92
C HIS A 37 -30.81 9.46 -0.47
N ALA A 38 -29.99 8.51 -0.04
CA ALA A 38 -30.46 7.20 0.42
C ALA A 38 -31.35 7.29 1.67
N VAL A 39 -30.99 8.18 2.61
CA VAL A 39 -31.78 8.46 3.80
C VAL A 39 -33.07 9.20 3.43
N GLY A 40 -33.00 10.14 2.49
CA GLY A 40 -34.17 10.83 1.94
C GLY A 40 -35.18 9.87 1.31
N ASP A 41 -34.71 8.94 0.47
CA ASP A 41 -35.53 7.91 -0.16
C ASP A 41 -36.12 6.93 0.87
N ALA A 42 -35.33 6.52 1.86
CA ALA A 42 -35.78 5.66 2.95
C ALA A 42 -36.90 6.32 3.77
N VAL A 43 -36.77 7.62 4.08
CA VAL A 43 -37.78 8.38 4.83
C VAL A 43 -39.02 8.67 3.98
N ALA A 44 -38.85 9.01 2.70
CA ALA A 44 -39.97 9.30 1.80
C ALA A 44 -40.82 8.06 1.49
N SER A 45 -40.21 6.87 1.49
CA SER A 45 -40.87 5.60 1.20
C SER A 45 -41.42 4.88 2.44
N ALA A 46 -41.10 5.35 3.64
CA ALA A 46 -41.52 4.74 4.89
C ALA A 46 -42.97 5.11 5.26
N ARG A 47 -43.72 4.13 5.75
CA ARG A 47 -45.12 4.33 6.19
C ARG A 47 -45.24 4.69 7.66
N THR A 48 -44.23 4.34 8.45
CA THR A 48 -44.14 4.59 9.90
C THR A 48 -42.71 5.01 10.27
N ASP A 49 -42.56 5.63 11.44
CA ASP A 49 -41.24 6.05 11.93
C ASP A 49 -40.31 4.85 12.21
N GLU A 50 -40.87 3.71 12.61
CA GLU A 50 -40.14 2.46 12.82
C GLU A 50 -39.62 1.85 11.50
N ASP A 51 -40.44 1.89 10.45
CA ASP A 51 -40.07 1.47 9.08
C ASP A 51 -38.98 2.39 8.51
N ALA A 52 -39.06 3.69 8.77
CA ALA A 52 -38.02 4.65 8.38
C ALA A 52 -36.67 4.32 9.04
N VAL A 53 -36.66 4.04 10.35
CA VAL A 53 -35.43 3.68 11.07
C VAL A 53 -34.86 2.36 10.56
N ALA A 54 -35.69 1.36 10.29
CA ALA A 54 -35.25 0.08 9.76
C ALA A 54 -34.61 0.24 8.37
N ARG A 55 -35.23 1.01 7.47
CA ARG A 55 -34.70 1.28 6.12
C ARG A 55 -33.45 2.15 6.13
N ILE A 56 -33.36 3.12 7.03
CA ILE A 56 -32.14 3.91 7.21
C ILE A 56 -30.99 2.99 7.64
N LYS A 57 -31.23 2.07 8.59
CA LYS A 57 -30.22 1.10 9.01
C LYS A 57 -29.80 0.20 7.84
N GLU A 58 -30.76 -0.35 7.10
CA GLU A 58 -30.49 -1.18 5.93
C GLU A 58 -29.69 -0.42 4.86
N ALA A 59 -30.04 0.84 4.59
CA ALA A 59 -29.33 1.70 3.64
C ALA A 59 -27.89 2.01 4.07
N ILE A 60 -27.65 2.19 5.37
CA ILE A 60 -26.31 2.38 5.95
C ILE A 60 -25.52 1.07 5.90
N ASP A 61 -26.12 -0.05 6.29
CA ASP A 61 -25.47 -1.37 6.31
C ASP A 61 -25.12 -1.86 4.89
N ALA A 62 -26.00 -1.64 3.91
CA ALA A 62 -25.73 -1.91 2.49
C ALA A 62 -24.52 -1.10 1.97
N ARG A 63 -24.28 0.06 2.56
CA ARG A 63 -23.18 0.99 2.25
C ARG A 63 -22.03 0.89 3.26
N SER A 64 -22.00 -0.13 4.11
CA SER A 64 -20.91 -0.36 5.07
C SER A 64 -19.55 -0.46 4.40
N HIS A 65 -19.48 -0.93 3.15
CA HIS A 65 -18.27 -0.95 2.33
C HIS A 65 -17.73 0.46 1.97
N LEU A 66 -18.57 1.49 2.01
CA LEU A 66 -18.18 2.91 1.85
C LEU A 66 -17.73 3.53 3.18
N ILE A 67 -18.25 3.01 4.30
CA ILE A 67 -17.83 3.38 5.64
C ILE A 67 -16.56 2.60 5.96
N ARG A 68 -15.42 3.13 5.51
CA ARG A 68 -14.11 2.60 5.89
C ARG A 68 -13.96 2.80 7.40
N THR A 69 -14.27 1.78 8.20
CA THR A 69 -13.97 1.78 9.63
C THR A 69 -12.46 1.79 9.77
N SER A 70 -11.87 2.99 9.87
CA SER A 70 -10.59 3.17 10.54
C SER A 70 -10.81 2.80 12.00
N THR A 71 -10.83 1.51 12.30
CA THR A 71 -10.50 1.04 13.62
C THR A 71 -9.04 1.38 13.78
N ALA A 72 -8.76 2.41 14.58
CA ALA A 72 -7.40 2.78 14.94
C ALA A 72 -6.74 1.57 15.59
N VAL A 73 -6.02 0.78 14.79
CA VAL A 73 -5.29 -0.39 15.27
C VAL A 73 -4.20 0.10 16.19
N ASP A 74 -4.01 -0.62 17.30
CA ASP A 74 -2.91 -0.35 18.23
C ASP A 74 -1.59 -0.25 17.44
N PRO A 75 -0.93 0.93 17.43
CA PRO A 75 0.31 1.15 16.68
C PRO A 75 1.40 0.15 17.07
N SER A 76 1.41 -0.31 18.32
CA SER A 76 2.34 -1.34 18.81
C SER A 76 2.09 -2.68 18.12
N LEU A 77 0.82 -3.09 18.03
CA LEU A 77 0.43 -4.32 17.36
C LEU A 77 0.70 -4.26 15.85
N ALA A 78 0.40 -3.14 15.20
CA ALA A 78 0.69 -2.92 13.78
C ALA A 78 2.21 -3.00 13.50
N ARG A 79 3.04 -2.40 14.35
CA ARG A 79 4.51 -2.48 14.23
C ARG A 79 5.03 -3.89 14.46
N GLN A 80 4.44 -4.68 15.37
CA GLN A 80 4.81 -6.09 15.56
C GLN A 80 4.38 -6.97 14.37
N ALA A 81 3.25 -6.64 13.74
CA ALA A 81 2.74 -7.39 12.60
C ALA A 81 3.50 -7.11 11.31
N PHE A 82 3.83 -5.84 11.03
CA PHE A 82 4.34 -5.38 9.73
C PHE A 82 5.65 -4.58 9.77
N GLY A 83 6.19 -4.28 10.96
CA GLY A 83 7.40 -3.47 11.10
C GLY A 83 8.71 -4.21 10.83
N GLU A 84 9.78 -3.84 11.51
CA GLU A 84 11.13 -4.38 11.25
C GLU A 84 11.28 -5.88 11.52
N ARG A 85 10.48 -6.42 12.44
CA ARG A 85 10.43 -7.84 12.81
C ARG A 85 9.00 -8.34 12.73
N PRO A 86 8.46 -8.51 11.50
CA PRO A 86 7.07 -8.90 11.31
C PRO A 86 6.83 -10.31 11.85
N SER A 87 5.66 -10.50 12.48
CA SER A 87 5.26 -11.76 13.09
C SER A 87 3.92 -12.23 12.53
N LEU A 88 3.87 -13.46 11.99
CA LEU A 88 2.62 -14.07 11.52
C LEU A 88 1.58 -14.20 12.65
N TYR A 89 2.04 -14.37 13.90
CA TYR A 89 1.14 -14.40 15.05
C TYR A 89 0.46 -13.04 15.27
N ALA A 90 1.22 -11.96 15.20
CA ALA A 90 0.69 -10.60 15.32
C ALA A 90 -0.22 -10.23 14.14
N GLN A 91 0.14 -10.63 12.91
CA GLN A 91 -0.74 -10.49 11.73
C GLN A 91 -2.06 -11.26 11.93
N GLY A 92 -2.00 -12.51 12.41
CA GLY A 92 -3.18 -13.31 12.71
C GLY A 92 -4.06 -12.71 13.82
N ARG A 93 -3.46 -12.04 14.80
CA ARG A 93 -4.20 -11.26 15.80
C ARG A 93 -4.93 -10.07 15.17
N ILE A 94 -4.29 -9.33 14.28
CA ILE A 94 -4.95 -8.23 13.56
C ILE A 94 -6.13 -8.75 12.73
N VAL A 95 -5.96 -9.87 12.02
CA VAL A 95 -7.06 -10.48 11.25
C VAL A 95 -8.23 -10.90 12.15
N ARG A 96 -7.96 -11.46 13.34
CA ARG A 96 -9.02 -11.86 14.30
C ARG A 96 -9.73 -10.67 14.93
N GLU A 97 -8.99 -9.62 15.27
CA GLU A 97 -9.53 -8.45 15.98
C GLU A 97 -10.20 -7.44 15.04
N TYR A 98 -9.70 -7.29 13.80
CA TYR A 98 -10.12 -6.22 12.88
C TYR A 98 -10.65 -6.74 11.53
N GLY A 99 -10.52 -8.03 11.25
CA GLY A 99 -10.91 -8.63 9.97
C GLY A 99 -9.79 -8.67 8.94
N GLU A 100 -9.97 -9.50 7.91
CA GLU A 100 -8.95 -9.73 6.87
C GLU A 100 -8.72 -8.50 5.99
N ASP A 101 -9.79 -7.80 5.60
CA ASP A 101 -9.69 -6.64 4.73
C ASP A 101 -8.96 -5.47 5.42
N ALA A 102 -9.28 -5.21 6.69
CA ALA A 102 -8.55 -4.23 7.49
C ALA A 102 -7.06 -4.61 7.62
N ALA A 103 -6.75 -5.89 7.85
CA ALA A 103 -5.37 -6.36 7.93
C ALA A 103 -4.59 -6.16 6.62
N LYS A 104 -5.24 -6.37 5.45
CA LYS A 104 -4.65 -6.11 4.13
C LYS A 104 -4.36 -4.62 3.92
N GLU A 105 -5.28 -3.75 4.33
CA GLU A 105 -5.09 -2.30 4.23
C GLU A 105 -3.92 -1.83 5.11
N ILE A 106 -3.85 -2.28 6.36
CA ILE A 106 -2.74 -1.93 7.26
C ILE A 106 -1.41 -2.45 6.68
N ALA A 107 -1.38 -3.65 6.12
CA ALA A 107 -0.19 -4.15 5.44
C ALA A 107 0.23 -3.23 4.28
N ALA A 108 -0.74 -2.73 3.50
CA ALA A 108 -0.50 -1.81 2.39
C ALA A 108 0.04 -0.44 2.87
N ASP A 109 -0.47 0.10 3.98
CA ASP A 109 0.05 1.33 4.59
C ASP A 109 1.52 1.18 4.99
N TRP A 110 1.90 -0.02 5.45
CA TRP A 110 3.28 -0.40 5.76
C TRP A 110 4.09 -0.82 4.53
N GLN A 111 3.58 -0.64 3.30
CA GLN A 111 4.23 -1.03 2.05
C GLN A 111 4.65 -2.51 2.00
N THR A 112 3.85 -3.39 2.63
CA THR A 112 4.07 -4.84 2.65
C THR A 112 2.77 -5.58 2.28
N GLN A 113 2.78 -6.90 2.37
CA GLN A 113 1.65 -7.77 2.07
C GLN A 113 1.28 -8.60 3.31
N LEU A 114 -0.03 -8.83 3.49
CA LEU A 114 -0.51 -9.73 4.54
C LEU A 114 0.03 -11.15 4.31
N GLY A 115 0.59 -11.77 5.35
CA GLY A 115 1.28 -13.06 5.26
C GLY A 115 2.76 -12.95 4.86
N SER A 116 3.26 -11.77 4.49
CA SER A 116 4.68 -11.56 4.24
C SER A 116 5.46 -11.42 5.54
N LEU A 117 6.62 -12.08 5.59
CA LEU A 117 7.63 -11.87 6.64
C LEU A 117 8.68 -10.83 6.23
N ASN A 118 8.50 -10.17 5.08
CA ASN A 118 9.35 -9.05 4.70
C ASN A 118 8.95 -7.81 5.52
N PRO A 119 9.93 -7.11 6.13
CA PRO A 119 9.64 -5.93 6.93
C PRO A 119 9.05 -4.82 6.07
N GLY A 120 7.97 -4.23 6.55
CA GLY A 120 7.36 -3.04 5.97
C GLY A 120 8.09 -1.76 6.35
N LYS A 121 7.63 -0.64 5.80
CA LYS A 121 8.08 0.71 6.17
C LYS A 121 7.06 1.34 7.08
N ASP A 122 7.53 1.86 8.21
CA ASP A 122 6.67 2.56 9.15
C ASP A 122 6.06 3.81 8.46
N PRO A 123 4.73 3.92 8.35
CA PRO A 123 4.07 5.05 7.71
C PRO A 123 4.26 6.36 8.48
N THR A 124 4.61 6.29 9.78
CA THR A 124 4.87 7.45 10.63
C THR A 124 6.33 7.89 10.63
N ALA A 125 7.23 7.08 10.07
CA ALA A 125 8.64 7.45 9.98
C ALA A 125 8.79 8.62 9.01
N LYS A 126 9.26 9.77 9.54
CA LYS A 126 9.74 10.87 8.68
C LYS A 126 10.75 10.27 7.68
N PRO A 127 10.67 10.62 6.39
CA PRO A 127 11.65 10.15 5.42
C PRO A 127 13.03 10.48 5.99
N PRO A 128 13.93 9.48 6.13
CA PRO A 128 15.23 9.73 6.72
C PRO A 128 15.90 10.86 5.96
N ALA A 129 16.23 11.93 6.68
CA ALA A 129 17.01 13.05 6.17
C ALA A 129 18.38 12.50 5.73
N GLY A 130 18.48 12.11 4.46
CA GLY A 130 19.73 11.57 3.91
C GLY A 130 19.63 10.30 3.08
N ASN A 131 18.49 9.58 3.02
CA ASN A 131 18.34 8.55 1.98
C ASN A 131 17.76 9.18 0.72
N VAL A 132 18.62 9.97 0.06
CA VAL A 132 18.63 10.03 -1.40
C VAL A 132 18.64 8.57 -1.83
N LYS A 133 17.49 8.05 -2.29
CA LYS A 133 17.48 6.87 -3.15
C LYS A 133 18.52 7.19 -4.19
N ARG A 134 19.70 6.56 -4.12
CA ARG A 134 20.61 6.55 -5.25
C ARG A 134 19.75 6.03 -6.38
N GLU A 135 19.40 6.91 -7.31
CA GLU A 135 18.73 6.54 -8.54
C GLU A 135 19.41 5.26 -9.02
N ARG A 136 18.63 4.20 -9.22
CA ARG A 136 19.10 2.95 -9.86
C ARG A 136 19.38 3.20 -11.35
N GLY A 137 20.06 4.30 -11.64
CA GLY A 137 20.29 4.88 -12.95
C GLY A 137 21.52 5.79 -13.00
N ARG A 138 22.36 5.87 -11.94
CA ARG A 138 23.73 6.29 -12.20
C ARG A 138 24.36 5.20 -13.07
N PRO A 139 24.84 5.53 -14.29
CA PRO A 139 25.62 4.57 -15.06
C PRO A 139 26.72 4.08 -14.14
N ALA A 140 26.86 2.76 -14.02
CA ALA A 140 27.98 2.19 -13.29
C ALA A 140 29.22 2.89 -13.83
N ASP A 141 30.03 3.47 -12.93
CA ASP A 141 31.25 4.18 -13.32
C ASP A 141 31.97 3.30 -14.34
N ILE A 142 32.09 3.81 -15.57
CA ILE A 142 32.55 3.08 -16.75
C ILE A 142 33.93 2.46 -16.47
N ARG A 143 34.70 3.04 -15.54
CA ARG A 143 36.00 2.55 -15.09
C ARG A 143 35.94 1.29 -14.21
N ASN A 144 34.79 0.97 -13.63
CA ASN A 144 34.59 -0.27 -12.86
C ASN A 144 34.10 -1.44 -13.72
N ASN A 145 33.70 -1.18 -14.95
CA ASN A 145 33.17 -2.19 -15.86
C ASN A 145 34.33 -2.91 -16.59
N PRO A 146 34.53 -4.24 -16.42
CA PRO A 146 35.64 -4.95 -17.04
C PRO A 146 35.47 -5.14 -18.57
N TRP A 147 34.30 -4.81 -19.13
CA TRP A 147 34.09 -4.71 -20.58
C TRP A 147 34.42 -3.32 -21.15
N SER A 148 34.65 -2.32 -20.29
CA SER A 148 35.03 -0.96 -20.71
C SER A 148 36.50 -0.84 -21.09
N LYS A 149 36.79 0.02 -22.08
CA LYS A 149 38.15 0.44 -22.42
C LYS A 149 38.82 1.25 -21.29
N GLU A 150 38.03 1.94 -20.46
CA GLU A 150 38.51 2.75 -19.34
C GLU A 150 38.61 1.98 -18.02
N TRP A 151 38.54 0.64 -18.07
CA TRP A 151 38.55 -0.16 -16.86
C TRP A 151 39.80 0.09 -16.01
N LYS A 152 39.60 0.37 -14.73
CA LYS A 152 40.62 0.78 -13.75
C LYS A 152 41.58 -0.32 -13.30
N GLY A 153 41.26 -1.58 -13.61
CA GLY A 153 42.10 -2.72 -13.29
C GLY A 153 43.24 -2.89 -14.30
N GLN A 154 44.20 -3.75 -13.97
CA GLN A 154 45.29 -4.07 -14.88
C GLN A 154 44.80 -5.05 -15.94
N GLU A 155 45.17 -4.86 -17.22
CA GLU A 155 44.68 -5.67 -18.36
C GLU A 155 44.72 -7.19 -18.10
N ARG A 156 45.75 -7.67 -17.40
CA ARG A 156 45.91 -9.08 -17.02
C ARG A 156 44.79 -9.62 -16.13
N ASP A 157 44.20 -8.79 -15.26
CA ASP A 157 43.14 -9.19 -14.33
C ASP A 157 41.74 -9.08 -14.98
N ARG A 158 41.65 -8.61 -16.24
CA ARG A 158 40.38 -8.30 -16.91
C ARG A 158 39.57 -9.56 -17.17
N ALA A 159 40.24 -10.65 -17.51
CA ALA A 159 39.61 -11.95 -17.73
C ALA A 159 38.99 -12.50 -16.43
N ASP A 160 39.72 -12.41 -15.32
CA ASP A 160 39.25 -12.85 -14.01
C ASP A 160 38.07 -12.01 -13.51
N ALA A 161 38.12 -10.69 -13.72
CA ALA A 161 37.01 -9.80 -13.40
C ALA A 161 35.74 -10.12 -14.21
N LYS A 162 35.89 -10.44 -15.51
CA LYS A 162 34.77 -10.90 -16.35
C LYS A 162 34.19 -12.23 -15.87
N ALA A 163 35.06 -13.21 -15.55
CA ALA A 163 34.64 -14.52 -15.04
C ALA A 163 33.94 -14.39 -13.68
N HIS A 164 34.46 -13.54 -12.79
CA HIS A 164 33.83 -13.25 -11.50
C HIS A 164 32.45 -12.60 -11.66
N ALA A 165 32.34 -11.60 -12.54
CA ALA A 165 31.06 -10.95 -12.85
C ALA A 165 30.03 -11.94 -13.41
N LEU A 166 30.46 -12.86 -14.27
CA LEU A 166 29.61 -13.91 -14.82
C LEU A 166 29.08 -14.84 -13.72
N ARG A 167 29.94 -15.23 -12.77
CA ARG A 167 29.59 -16.11 -11.64
C ARG A 167 28.63 -15.45 -10.65
N VAL A 168 28.83 -14.16 -10.34
CA VAL A 168 28.06 -13.45 -9.31
C VAL A 168 26.75 -12.87 -9.84
N TYR A 169 26.77 -12.27 -11.03
CA TYR A 169 25.62 -11.54 -11.58
C TYR A 169 24.87 -12.30 -12.68
N GLY A 170 25.48 -13.34 -13.25
CA GLY A 170 24.90 -14.13 -14.34
C GLY A 170 24.99 -13.46 -15.71
N ILE A 171 24.67 -14.23 -16.75
CA ILE A 171 24.85 -13.88 -18.18
C ILE A 171 24.10 -12.59 -18.54
N LYS A 172 22.81 -12.50 -18.19
CA LYS A 172 21.94 -11.36 -18.56
C LYS A 172 22.48 -10.01 -18.06
N LYS A 173 23.06 -9.97 -16.85
CA LYS A 173 23.62 -8.73 -16.31
C LYS A 173 24.95 -8.37 -16.97
N CYS A 174 25.74 -9.38 -17.35
CA CYS A 174 26.97 -9.18 -18.10
C CYS A 174 26.69 -8.64 -19.52
N GLU A 175 25.64 -9.11 -20.19
CA GLU A 175 25.20 -8.59 -21.50
C GLU A 175 24.84 -7.11 -21.45
N GLN A 176 24.13 -6.69 -20.39
CA GLN A 176 23.83 -5.28 -20.15
C GLN A 176 25.11 -4.46 -19.94
N LEU A 177 26.02 -4.93 -19.07
CA LEU A 177 27.27 -4.24 -18.79
C LEU A 177 28.18 -4.16 -20.03
N SER A 178 28.23 -5.21 -20.85
CA SER A 178 29.00 -5.17 -22.08
C SER A 178 28.38 -4.18 -23.07
N ALA A 179 27.05 -4.19 -23.23
CA ALA A 179 26.35 -3.24 -24.10
C ALA A 179 26.55 -1.78 -23.64
N GLU A 180 26.50 -1.51 -22.33
CA GLU A 180 26.81 -0.19 -21.76
C GLU A 180 28.25 0.27 -22.06
N ALA A 181 29.18 -0.67 -22.21
CA ALA A 181 30.56 -0.41 -22.60
C ALA A 181 30.77 -0.36 -24.13
N GLY A 182 29.71 -0.50 -24.94
CA GLY A 182 29.79 -0.57 -26.39
C GLY A 182 30.42 -1.86 -26.93
N VAL A 183 30.42 -2.94 -26.13
CA VAL A 183 30.97 -4.26 -26.49
C VAL A 183 29.84 -5.29 -26.49
N HIS A 184 29.65 -6.00 -27.60
CA HIS A 184 28.74 -7.14 -27.61
C HIS A 184 29.43 -8.37 -27.03
N LEU A 185 28.82 -8.98 -26.00
CA LEU A 185 29.11 -10.37 -25.61
C LEU A 185 28.61 -11.28 -26.75
N LEU A 186 29.45 -11.50 -27.76
CA LEU A 186 29.12 -12.35 -28.91
C LEU A 186 28.97 -13.81 -28.44
N SER A 187 27.71 -14.27 -28.48
CA SER A 187 27.29 -15.56 -29.02
C SER A 187 28.37 -16.64 -29.11
N GLY A 188 28.49 -17.46 -28.07
CA GLY A 188 29.20 -18.73 -28.14
C GLY A 188 28.49 -19.81 -28.97
N ARG A 189 27.80 -19.46 -30.07
CA ARG A 189 27.37 -20.44 -31.08
C ARG A 189 27.98 -20.04 -32.43
N PRO A 190 28.77 -20.92 -33.08
CA PRO A 190 29.06 -20.77 -34.49
C PRO A 190 27.75 -20.93 -35.29
N ARG A 191 27.65 -20.23 -36.42
CA ARG A 191 26.71 -20.66 -37.47
C ARG A 191 27.20 -21.97 -38.08
#